data_AF-A0A817XUE6-F1
#
_entry.id   AF-A0A817XUE6-F1
#
_cell.length_a   1.000
_cell.length_b   1.000
_cell.length_c   1.000
_cell.angle_alpha   90.00
_cell.angle_beta   90.00
_cell.angle_gamma   90.00
#
_symmetry.space_group_name_H-M   'P 1'
#
loop_
_entity.id
_entity.type
_entity.pdbx_description
1 polymer ?
#
loop_
_entity_poly.entity_id
_entity_poly.type
_entity_poly.pdbx_seq_one_letter_code
_entity_poly.pdbx_strand_id
1 'polypeptide(L)'
;MFFGVNSKSTPLNVNNLTAASSYGWTAGPTNIVYKSGQALVNNNDYVSDFQTNDIVELELDCYRRHIHMRNHRSNKQYELQIELEKCPFPWMFHFGFSTNGDRLRIVE
;
A
#
# COMPACT_ATOMS: atom_id res chain seq x y z
N MET A 1 -4.31 7.42 -5.66
CA MET A 1 -2.95 6.86 -5.49
C MET A 1 -3.01 5.59 -4.63
N PHE A 2 -2.14 4.61 -4.89
CA PHE A 2 -1.94 3.41 -4.09
C PHE A 2 -0.53 3.38 -3.53
N PHE A 3 -0.40 2.91 -2.28
CA PHE A 3 0.86 2.74 -1.57
C PHE A 3 0.91 1.34 -0.96
N GLY A 4 1.93 0.58 -1.27
CA GLY A 4 2.00 -0.78 -0.77
C GLY A 4 3.23 -1.54 -1.21
N VAL A 5 3.08 -2.86 -1.22
CA VAL A 5 4.10 -3.82 -1.65
C VAL A 5 3.57 -4.78 -2.66
N ASN A 6 4.52 -5.33 -3.40
CA ASN A 6 4.31 -6.48 -4.24
C ASN A 6 5.52 -7.43 -4.12
N SER A 7 5.34 -8.69 -4.51
CA SER A 7 6.47 -9.59 -4.72
C SER A 7 7.22 -9.14 -5.97
N LYS A 8 8.56 -9.10 -5.91
CA LYS A 8 9.43 -8.78 -7.04
C LYS A 8 9.29 -9.76 -8.21
N SER A 9 8.79 -10.97 -7.97
CA SER A 9 8.49 -11.94 -9.03
C SER A 9 7.21 -11.61 -9.81
N THR A 10 6.42 -10.64 -9.35
CA THR A 10 5.18 -10.22 -10.00
C THR A 10 5.49 -9.24 -11.13
N PRO A 11 5.12 -9.53 -12.38
CA PRO A 11 5.34 -8.61 -13.50
C PRO A 11 4.63 -7.28 -13.25
N LEU A 12 5.33 -6.16 -13.47
CA LEU A 12 4.71 -4.85 -13.37
C LEU A 12 3.77 -4.60 -14.56
N ASN A 13 2.47 -4.79 -14.38
CA ASN A 13 1.43 -4.44 -15.35
C ASN A 13 0.44 -3.40 -14.81
N VAL A 14 -0.41 -2.87 -15.68
CA VAL A 14 -1.36 -1.78 -15.36
C VAL A 14 -2.39 -2.16 -14.28
N ASN A 15 -2.57 -3.47 -14.02
CA ASN A 15 -3.54 -4.03 -13.08
C ASN A 15 -2.89 -4.66 -11.84
N ASN A 16 -1.65 -4.32 -11.49
CA ASN A 16 -0.95 -4.96 -10.37
C ASN A 16 -1.67 -4.85 -9.03
N LEU A 17 -2.58 -3.89 -8.85
CA LEU A 17 -3.36 -3.76 -7.62
C LEU A 17 -4.16 -5.03 -7.32
N THR A 18 -4.61 -5.75 -8.34
CA THR A 18 -5.38 -7.00 -8.20
C THR A 18 -4.53 -8.26 -8.24
N ALA A 19 -3.20 -8.13 -8.35
CA ALA A 19 -2.31 -9.28 -8.28
C ALA A 19 -2.39 -9.91 -6.88
N ALA A 20 -2.35 -11.25 -6.80
CA ALA A 20 -2.45 -11.99 -5.53
C ALA A 20 -1.37 -11.59 -4.51
N SER A 21 -0.26 -11.03 -4.98
CA SER A 21 0.89 -10.54 -4.24
C SER A 21 0.80 -9.06 -3.83
N SER A 22 -0.28 -8.35 -4.19
CA SER A 22 -0.46 -6.93 -3.89
C SER A 22 -1.08 -6.70 -2.51
N TYR A 23 -0.40 -5.89 -1.69
CA TYR A 23 -0.86 -5.47 -0.36
C TYR A 23 -0.64 -3.97 -0.19
N GLY A 24 -1.63 -3.25 0.31
CA GLY A 24 -1.45 -1.82 0.59
C GLY A 24 -2.77 -1.05 0.69
N TRP A 25 -2.68 0.27 0.61
CA TRP A 25 -3.79 1.19 0.83
C TRP A 25 -3.96 2.13 -0.36
N THR A 26 -5.20 2.52 -0.63
CA THR A 26 -5.48 3.58 -1.61
C THR A 26 -5.84 4.88 -0.93
N ALA A 27 -5.29 5.99 -1.42
CA ALA A 27 -5.87 7.31 -1.21
C ALA A 27 -7.11 7.48 -2.08
N GLY A 28 -8.21 7.88 -1.46
CA GLY A 28 -9.49 8.16 -2.12
C GLY A 28 -10.67 8.03 -1.16
N PRO A 29 -11.89 8.40 -1.60
CA PRO A 29 -13.07 8.43 -0.73
C PRO A 29 -13.59 7.06 -0.31
N THR A 30 -13.07 5.97 -0.89
CA THR A 30 -13.62 4.62 -0.75
C THR A 30 -12.94 3.77 0.33
N ASN A 31 -11.92 4.29 1.02
CA ASN A 31 -11.19 3.57 2.09
C ASN A 31 -10.80 2.14 1.68
N ILE A 32 -10.30 1.97 0.46
CA ILE A 32 -9.91 0.64 -0.05
C ILE A 32 -8.52 0.27 0.46
N VAL A 33 -8.44 -0.95 0.96
CA VAL A 33 -7.22 -1.68 1.29
C VAL A 33 -7.13 -2.87 0.35
N TYR A 34 -5.98 -3.08 -0.28
CA TYR A 34 -5.71 -4.31 -1.02
C TYR A 34 -5.02 -5.30 -0.08
N LYS A 35 -5.59 -6.49 0.06
CA LYS A 35 -4.96 -7.63 0.74
C LYS A 35 -4.99 -8.82 -0.20
N SER A 36 -3.81 -9.30 -0.58
CA SER A 36 -3.67 -10.36 -1.58
C SER A 36 -4.39 -10.07 -2.91
N GLY A 37 -4.36 -8.82 -3.37
CA GLY A 37 -5.07 -8.39 -4.58
C GLY A 37 -6.59 -8.19 -4.42
N GLN A 38 -7.16 -8.53 -3.27
CA GLN A 38 -8.57 -8.29 -2.99
C GLN A 38 -8.77 -6.87 -2.44
N ALA A 39 -9.67 -6.11 -3.05
CA ALA A 39 -10.11 -4.82 -2.54
C ALA A 39 -11.08 -5.00 -1.37
N LEU A 40 -10.71 -4.49 -0.20
CA LEU A 40 -11.48 -4.53 1.03
C LEU A 40 -11.80 -3.09 1.46
N VAL A 41 -13.09 -2.79 1.66
CA VAL A 41 -13.56 -1.46 2.08
C VAL A 41 -13.58 -1.40 3.60
N ASN A 42 -13.06 -0.31 4.18
CA ASN A 42 -13.01 -0.07 5.63
C ASN A 42 -12.32 -1.21 6.43
N ASN A 43 -11.34 -1.89 5.81
CA ASN A 43 -10.62 -2.97 6.48
C ASN A 43 -9.75 -2.44 7.62
N ASN A 44 -9.84 -3.05 8.81
CA ASN A 44 -9.09 -2.66 10.02
C ASN A 44 -9.24 -1.16 10.35
N ASP A 45 -10.47 -0.63 10.23
CA ASP A 45 -10.78 0.78 10.48
C ASP A 45 -9.92 1.77 9.68
N TYR A 46 -9.46 1.33 8.51
CA TYR A 46 -8.73 2.19 7.59
C TYR A 46 -9.59 3.36 7.14
N VAL A 47 -9.05 4.57 7.27
CA VAL A 47 -9.66 5.81 6.82
C VAL A 47 -8.67 6.54 5.95
N SER A 48 -8.98 6.68 4.67
CA SER A 48 -8.18 7.46 3.74
C SER A 48 -8.40 8.94 3.99
N ASP A 49 -7.54 9.55 4.80
CA ASP A 49 -7.57 10.98 5.10
C ASP A 49 -6.44 11.77 4.46
N PHE A 50 -5.79 11.22 3.43
CA PHE A 50 -4.65 11.84 2.75
C PHE A 50 -4.98 13.20 2.14
N GLN A 51 -4.00 14.11 2.25
CA GLN A 51 -4.01 15.43 1.65
C GLN A 51 -2.75 15.66 0.81
N THR A 52 -2.81 16.65 -0.10
CA THR A 52 -1.66 17.07 -0.88
C THR A 52 -0.53 17.53 0.05
N ASN A 53 0.70 17.10 -0.25
CA ASN A 53 1.92 17.33 0.55
C ASN A 53 1.97 16.59 1.90
N ASP A 54 1.09 15.61 2.13
CA ASP A 54 1.28 14.69 3.25
C ASP A 54 2.60 13.92 3.09
N ILE A 55 3.28 13.75 4.23
CA ILE A 55 4.42 12.84 4.35
C ILE A 55 3.88 11.53 4.90
N VAL A 56 4.19 10.44 4.21
CA VAL A 56 3.77 9.09 4.58
C VAL A 56 5.02 8.24 4.71
N GLU A 57 5.16 7.61 5.87
CA GLU A 57 6.19 6.61 6.13
C GLU A 57 5.63 5.23 5.77
N LEU A 58 6.40 4.45 5.01
CA LEU A 58 6.11 3.07 4.68
C LEU A 58 7.27 2.21 5.15
N GLU A 59 6.97 1.27 6.05
CA GLU A 59 7.97 0.38 6.64
C GLU A 59 7.65 -1.07 6.28
N LEU A 60 8.69 -1.82 5.92
CA LEU A 60 8.61 -3.25 5.64
C LEU A 60 9.33 -4.03 6.73
N ASP A 61 8.56 -4.71 7.59
CA ASP A 61 9.10 -5.65 8.54
C ASP A 61 9.07 -7.06 7.93
N CYS A 62 10.15 -7.44 7.25
CA CYS A 62 10.29 -8.77 6.63
C CYS A 62 10.31 -9.91 7.68
N TYR A 63 10.72 -9.64 8.92
CA TYR A 63 10.78 -10.67 9.96
C TYR A 63 9.39 -10.99 10.49
N ARG A 64 8.60 -9.96 10.80
CA ARG A 64 7.21 -10.10 11.26
C ARG A 64 6.22 -10.31 10.13
N ARG A 65 6.67 -10.05 8.90
CA ARG A 65 5.94 -10.15 7.64
C ARG A 65 4.86 -9.07 7.47
N HIS A 66 5.10 -7.87 7.98
CA HIS A 66 4.13 -6.77 7.93
C HIS A 66 4.60 -5.64 7.02
N ILE A 67 3.62 -4.94 6.44
CA ILE A 67 3.81 -3.57 5.96
C ILE A 67 3.10 -2.62 6.92
N HIS A 68 3.79 -1.56 7.30
CA HIS A 68 3.23 -0.45 8.07
C HIS A 68 3.17 0.80 7.22
N MET A 69 2.13 1.59 7.46
CA MET A 69 1.99 2.92 6.91
C MET A 69 1.65 3.89 8.02
N ARG A 70 2.33 5.04 8.07
CA ARG A 70 2.03 6.14 8.98
C ARG A 70 1.89 7.44 8.20
N ASN A 71 0.79 8.15 8.40
CA ASN A 71 0.65 9.52 7.90
C ASN A 71 1.10 10.48 9.01
N HIS A 72 2.12 11.29 8.74
CA HIS A 72 2.68 12.20 9.76
C HIS A 72 1.72 13.33 10.16
N ARG A 73 0.85 13.79 9.27
CA ARG A 73 -0.09 14.89 9.56
C ARG A 73 -1.21 14.42 10.47
N SER A 74 -1.86 13.29 10.15
CA SER A 74 -2.97 12.76 10.95
C SER A 74 -2.52 11.89 12.13
N ASN A 75 -1.23 11.52 12.16
CA ASN A 75 -0.63 10.58 13.10
C ASN A 75 -1.32 9.20 13.12
N LYS A 76 -2.09 8.87 12.08
CA LYS A 76 -2.73 7.56 11.93
C LYS A 76 -1.72 6.56 11.40
N GLN A 77 -1.83 5.33 11.91
CA GLN A 77 -0.98 4.22 11.52
C GLN A 77 -1.85 3.02 11.16
N TYR A 78 -1.44 2.31 10.11
CA TYR A 78 -2.08 1.10 9.65
C TYR A 78 -1.05 0.01 9.42
N GLU A 79 -1.47 -1.24 9.60
CA GLU A 79 -0.64 -2.42 9.42
C GLU A 79 -1.40 -3.45 8.57
N LEU A 80 -0.68 -4.14 7.69
CA LEU A 80 -1.17 -5.34 7.01
C LEU A 80 -0.18 -6.49 7.20
N GLN A 81 -0.72 -7.62 7.67
CA GLN A 81 -0.03 -8.91 7.67
C GLN A 81 0.01 -9.49 6.26
N ILE A 82 1.20 -9.92 5.81
CA ILE A 82 1.47 -10.43 4.48
C ILE A 82 1.60 -11.95 4.51
N GLU A 83 0.76 -12.62 3.72
CA GLU A 83 0.79 -14.07 3.52
C GLU A 83 1.86 -14.38 2.46
N LEU A 84 2.97 -15.02 2.87
CA LEU A 84 4.12 -15.30 2.00
C LEU A 84 3.79 -16.29 0.87
N GLU A 85 2.78 -17.12 1.06
CA GLU A 85 2.25 -18.03 0.04
C GLU A 85 1.69 -17.25 -1.16
N LYS A 86 1.22 -16.01 -0.92
CA LYS A 86 0.64 -15.13 -1.94
C LYS A 86 1.60 -14.01 -2.37
N CYS A 87 2.41 -13.50 -1.45
CA CYS A 87 3.45 -12.49 -1.71
C CYS A 87 4.82 -12.99 -1.23
N PRO A 88 5.49 -13.84 -2.02
CA PRO A 88 6.80 -14.36 -1.65
C PRO A 88 7.88 -13.26 -1.71
N PHE A 89 8.99 -13.51 -1.01
CA PHE A 89 10.17 -12.65 -1.10
C PHE A 89 10.87 -12.77 -2.48
N PRO A 90 11.65 -11.74 -2.88
CA PRO A 90 11.82 -10.46 -2.18
C PRO A 90 10.65 -9.51 -2.46
N TRP A 91 10.34 -8.65 -1.50
CA TRP A 91 9.32 -7.61 -1.66
C TRP A 91 9.89 -6.37 -2.32
N MET A 92 9.01 -5.63 -2.99
CA MET A 92 9.29 -4.33 -3.55
C MET A 92 8.16 -3.37 -3.19
N PHE A 93 8.50 -2.10 -2.99
CA PHE A 93 7.47 -1.06 -2.91
C PHE A 93 6.73 -0.94 -4.24
N HIS A 94 5.41 -0.79 -4.14
CA HIS A 94 4.52 -0.67 -5.27
C HIS A 94 3.67 0.58 -5.10
N PHE A 95 3.84 1.52 -6.01
CA PHE A 95 3.10 2.78 -6.04
C PHE A 95 2.24 2.84 -7.30
N GLY A 96 0.94 3.03 -7.11
CA GLY A 96 -0.02 3.16 -8.20
C GLY A 96 -0.53 4.59 -8.32
N PHE A 97 -0.44 5.18 -9.50
CA PHE A 97 -0.95 6.53 -9.77
C PHE A 97 -2.28 6.42 -10.52
N SER A 98 -3.36 6.92 -9.93
CA SER A 98 -4.73 6.72 -10.42
C SER A 98 -5.28 7.92 -11.18
N THR A 99 -4.71 9.10 -10.95
CA THR A 99 -5.22 10.38 -11.45
C THR A 99 -4.13 11.18 -12.16
N ASN A 100 -4.53 11.91 -13.20
CA ASN A 100 -3.64 12.84 -13.89
C ASN A 100 -3.17 13.92 -12.92
N GLY A 101 -1.85 14.00 -12.71
CA GLY A 101 -1.25 14.94 -11.77
C GLY A 101 -0.87 14.35 -10.40
N ASP A 102 -1.14 13.06 -10.18
CA ASP A 102 -0.56 12.32 -9.06
C ASP A 102 0.98 12.44 -9.10
N ARG A 103 1.58 12.82 -7.97
CA ARG A 103 3.03 12.98 -7.82
C ARG A 103 3.47 12.40 -6.49
N LEU A 104 4.59 11.69 -6.52
CA LEU A 104 5.29 11.21 -5.34
C LEU A 104 6.70 11.77 -5.35
N ARG A 105 7.16 12.21 -4.18
CA ARG A 105 8.56 12.52 -3.91
C ARG A 105 9.02 11.62 -2.77
N ILE A 106 10.03 10.81 -3.02
CA ILE A 106 10.72 10.07 -1.95
C ILE A 106 11.57 11.08 -1.18
N VAL A 107 11.43 11.07 0.14
CA VAL A 107 12.19 11.91 1.05
C VAL A 107 12.93 10.99 2.02
N GLU A 108 14.21 11.28 2.28
CA GLU A 108 15.10 10.55 3.20
C GLU A 108 15.16 11.26 4.56
#